data_AF-A0A538S4T4-F1
#
_entry.id   AF-A0A538S4T4-F1
#
_cell.length_a   1.000
_cell.length_b   1.000
_cell.length_c   1.000
_cell.angle_alpha   90.00
_cell.angle_beta   90.00
_cell.angle_gamma   90.00
#
_symmetry.space_group_name_H-M   'P 1'
#
loop_
_entity.id
_entity.type
_entity.pdbx_description
1 polymer ?
#
loop_
_entity_poly.entity_id
_entity_poly.type
_entity_poly.pdbx_seq_one_letter_code
_entity_poly.pdbx_strand_id
1 'polypeptide(L)'
;MFWPPSAGRLLGHGSFCVTAAGRTATLSSAWGWPGTDAVRFARVTPAEREEARTAMGWRHDRPLVTFVGALGDRRKGFDTLFAAWKILCEHPGWDCDLAVAGSGAELPVWRERAQLAGLGQRILFLGFRQDVPRLLAASDALVHPARYEAYGLGVHEALCRGIPALVSAGAGVAERYPAGLESLLIPDPDDPGSLAER
;
A
#
# COMPACT_ATOMS: atom_id res chain seq x y z
N MET A 1 -14.30 5.79 -7.98
CA MET A 1 -14.02 5.33 -9.35
C MET A 1 -13.56 3.87 -9.25
N PHE A 2 -14.33 2.93 -9.79
CA PHE A 2 -14.17 1.48 -9.59
C PHE A 2 -13.01 0.93 -10.45
N TRP A 3 -12.14 0.07 -9.90
CA TRP A 3 -10.92 -0.45 -10.54
C TRP A 3 -11.12 -1.88 -11.06
N PRO A 4 -11.28 -2.13 -12.37
CA PRO A 4 -11.17 -3.48 -12.90
C PRO A 4 -9.70 -3.86 -13.09
N PRO A 5 -9.29 -5.11 -12.78
CA PRO A 5 -7.94 -5.58 -13.10
C PRO A 5 -7.81 -5.73 -14.62
N SER A 6 -7.14 -4.79 -15.29
CA SER A 6 -6.75 -4.97 -16.69
C SER A 6 -5.53 -5.89 -16.76
N ALA A 7 -5.69 -7.04 -17.42
CA ALA A 7 -4.63 -8.01 -17.66
C ALA A 7 -3.42 -7.34 -18.33
N GLY A 8 -2.33 -7.17 -17.57
CA GLY A 8 -1.08 -6.64 -18.07
C GLY A 8 -0.44 -7.64 -19.05
N ARG A 9 -0.18 -7.18 -20.28
CA ARG A 9 0.53 -7.94 -21.31
C ARG A 9 2.00 -8.12 -20.90
N LEU A 10 2.50 -9.35 -20.89
CA LEU A 10 3.93 -9.64 -20.76
C LEU A 10 4.65 -9.08 -21.98
N LEU A 11 5.44 -8.02 -21.80
CA LEU A 11 6.45 -7.60 -22.76
C LEU A 11 7.76 -8.26 -22.33
N GLY A 12 8.35 -9.06 -23.23
CA GLY A 12 9.62 -9.74 -22.98
C GLY A 12 10.74 -8.77 -22.60
N HIS A 13 11.71 -9.29 -21.83
CA HIS A 13 12.86 -8.61 -21.22
C HIS A 13 12.58 -7.88 -19.90
N GLY A 14 12.56 -8.63 -18.80
CA GLY A 14 12.88 -8.15 -17.44
C GLY A 14 12.03 -7.00 -16.88
N SER A 15 10.98 -6.58 -17.57
CA SER A 15 10.25 -5.36 -17.28
C SER A 15 8.85 -5.68 -16.77
N PHE A 16 8.35 -4.91 -15.81
CA PHE A 16 7.02 -5.08 -15.23
C PHE A 16 6.26 -3.74 -15.16
N CYS A 17 5.09 -3.71 -15.77
CA CYS A 17 4.06 -2.69 -15.67
C CYS A 17 3.31 -2.61 -14.32
N VAL A 18 3.42 -1.54 -13.54
CA VAL A 18 2.46 -1.23 -12.45
C VAL A 18 1.33 -0.39 -13.04
N THR A 19 0.07 -0.75 -12.77
CA THR A 19 -1.08 0.01 -13.27
C THR A 19 -1.84 0.63 -12.09
N ALA A 20 -2.08 1.94 -12.13
CA ALA A 20 -2.84 2.70 -11.14
C ALA A 20 -3.58 3.87 -11.82
N ALA A 21 -4.81 4.17 -11.41
CA ALA A 21 -5.66 5.22 -11.99
C ALA A 21 -5.70 5.27 -13.55
N GLY A 22 -5.73 4.11 -14.23
CA GLY A 22 -5.76 4.01 -15.70
C GLY A 22 -4.40 4.25 -16.37
N ARG A 23 -3.36 4.55 -15.60
CA ARG A 23 -1.98 4.72 -16.07
C ARG A 23 -1.18 3.45 -15.82
N THR A 24 -0.35 3.08 -16.79
CA THR A 24 0.52 1.91 -16.71
C THR A 24 1.97 2.38 -16.81
N ALA A 25 2.75 2.13 -15.77
CA ALA A 25 4.17 2.44 -15.70
C ALA A 25 5.00 1.18 -15.89
N THR A 26 5.83 1.11 -16.93
CA THR A 26 6.74 -0.01 -17.15
C THR A 26 8.04 0.20 -16.37
N LEU A 27 8.25 -0.59 -15.32
CA LEU A 27 9.54 -0.70 -14.63
C LEU A 27 10.44 -1.68 -15.37
N SER A 28 11.72 -1.38 -15.52
CA SER A 28 12.71 -2.32 -16.08
C SER A 28 13.33 -3.20 -14.99
N SER A 29 14.04 -4.26 -15.37
CA SER A 29 14.79 -5.12 -14.44
C SER A 29 15.87 -4.36 -13.67
N ALA A 30 16.24 -3.16 -14.14
CA ALA A 30 17.21 -2.28 -13.49
C ALA A 30 16.64 -1.52 -12.28
N TRP A 31 15.33 -1.63 -12.00
CA TRP A 31 14.76 -1.15 -10.74
C TRP A 31 15.21 -1.98 -9.53
N GLY A 32 15.76 -3.19 -9.74
CA GLY A 32 16.23 -4.05 -8.65
C GLY A 32 17.30 -3.36 -7.81
N TRP A 33 17.01 -3.14 -6.53
CA TRP A 33 18.03 -2.83 -5.54
C TRP A 33 18.99 -4.04 -5.43
N PRO A 34 20.33 -3.87 -5.29
CA PRO A 34 21.23 -5.01 -5.12
C PRO A 34 20.74 -5.96 -4.01
N GLY A 35 20.40 -7.20 -4.38
CA GLY A 35 19.82 -8.19 -3.45
C GLY A 35 18.30 -8.39 -3.52
N THR A 36 17.58 -7.76 -4.46
CA THR A 36 16.17 -8.14 -4.73
C THR A 36 16.12 -9.48 -5.47
N ASP A 37 15.56 -10.49 -4.81
CA ASP A 37 15.32 -11.81 -5.40
C ASP A 37 14.18 -11.73 -6.43
N ALA A 38 14.52 -11.83 -7.72
CA ALA A 38 13.58 -11.72 -8.83
C ALA A 38 12.47 -12.79 -8.81
N VAL A 39 12.71 -13.95 -8.17
CA VAL A 39 11.69 -15.00 -7.99
C VAL A 39 10.75 -14.61 -6.86
N ARG A 40 11.29 -14.11 -5.74
CA ARG A 40 10.50 -13.64 -4.59
C ARG A 40 9.59 -12.46 -4.94
N PHE A 41 9.98 -11.63 -5.90
CA PHE A 41 9.22 -10.43 -6.29
C PHE A 41 8.56 -10.55 -7.66
N ALA A 42 8.25 -11.77 -8.11
CA ALA A 42 7.36 -11.96 -9.24
C ALA A 42 6.01 -11.26 -9.00
N ARG A 43 5.37 -10.85 -10.11
CA ARG A 43 4.04 -10.26 -10.06
C ARG A 43 3.06 -11.18 -9.35
N VAL A 44 2.21 -10.55 -8.54
CA VAL A 44 1.08 -11.23 -7.94
C VAL A 44 0.13 -11.70 -9.03
N THR A 45 -0.14 -13.00 -9.06
CA THR A 45 -1.16 -13.57 -9.95
C THR A 45 -2.55 -13.45 -9.31
N PRO A 46 -3.65 -13.47 -10.10
CA PRO A 46 -5.00 -13.49 -9.52
C PRO A 46 -5.23 -14.66 -8.54
N ALA A 47 -4.68 -15.84 -8.83
CA ALA A 47 -4.77 -17.00 -7.95
C ALA A 47 -4.02 -16.79 -6.63
N GLU A 48 -2.80 -16.22 -6.69
CA GLU A 48 -2.03 -15.90 -5.49
C GLU A 48 -2.71 -14.85 -4.63
N ARG A 49 -3.31 -13.82 -5.25
CA ARG A 49 -4.09 -12.80 -4.53
C ARG A 49 -5.27 -13.43 -3.78
N GLU A 50 -6.01 -14.32 -4.43
CA GLU A 50 -7.17 -14.99 -3.84
C GLU A 50 -6.75 -15.91 -2.68
N GLU A 51 -5.68 -16.68 -2.84
CA GLU A 51 -5.09 -17.49 -1.77
C GLU A 51 -4.65 -16.61 -0.59
N ALA A 52 -3.97 -15.49 -0.86
CA ALA A 52 -3.51 -14.57 0.16
C ALA A 52 -4.68 -13.93 0.93
N ARG A 53 -5.75 -13.53 0.24
CA ARG A 53 -6.97 -13.00 0.89
C ARG A 53 -7.67 -14.05 1.75
N THR A 54 -7.77 -15.28 1.24
CA THR A 54 -8.35 -16.42 1.98
C THR A 54 -7.56 -16.69 3.26
N ALA A 55 -6.23 -16.77 3.15
CA ALA A 55 -5.34 -17.05 4.28
C ALA A 55 -5.38 -15.97 5.36
N MET A 56 -5.70 -14.72 5.00
CA MET A 56 -5.87 -13.62 5.95
C MET A 56 -7.28 -13.52 6.54
N GLY A 57 -8.23 -14.36 6.11
CA GLY A 57 -9.63 -14.27 6.50
C GLY A 57 -10.27 -12.94 6.10
N TRP A 58 -9.80 -12.35 4.99
CA TRP A 58 -10.21 -11.02 4.55
C TRP A 58 -11.47 -11.07 3.68
N ARG A 59 -12.22 -9.97 3.65
CA ARG A 59 -13.38 -9.79 2.77
C ARG A 59 -12.94 -9.69 1.30
N HIS A 60 -13.34 -10.67 0.49
CA HIS A 60 -12.94 -10.74 -0.92
C HIS A 60 -13.68 -9.75 -1.82
N ASP A 61 -14.76 -9.13 -1.34
CA ASP A 61 -15.67 -8.27 -2.10
C ASP A 61 -15.21 -6.80 -2.19
N ARG A 62 -14.14 -6.41 -1.48
CA ARG A 62 -13.66 -5.03 -1.41
C ARG A 62 -12.19 -4.88 -1.75
N PRO A 63 -11.79 -3.75 -2.37
CA PRO A 63 -10.39 -3.38 -2.48
C PRO A 63 -9.72 -3.25 -1.11
N LEU A 64 -8.46 -3.67 -1.04
CA LEU A 64 -7.64 -3.64 0.17
C LEU A 64 -6.42 -2.73 -0.02
N VAL A 65 -6.34 -1.67 0.78
CA VAL A 65 -5.12 -0.86 0.91
C VAL A 65 -4.33 -1.35 2.12
N THR A 66 -3.02 -1.41 2.01
CA THR A 66 -2.15 -1.84 3.11
C THR A 66 -1.25 -0.70 3.57
N PHE A 67 -1.09 -0.60 4.89
CA PHE A 67 -0.03 0.14 5.55
C PHE A 67 0.91 -0.84 6.27
N VAL A 68 2.22 -0.61 6.13
CA VAL A 68 3.26 -1.36 6.86
C VAL A 68 4.15 -0.39 7.62
N GLY A 69 4.15 -0.46 8.94
CA GLY A 69 4.97 0.43 9.77
C GLY A 69 4.70 0.31 11.27
N ALA A 70 5.64 0.78 12.09
CA ALA A 70 5.49 0.78 13.54
C ALA A 70 4.36 1.73 13.98
N LEU A 71 3.55 1.28 14.96
CA LEU A 71 2.43 2.03 15.53
C LEU A 71 2.85 2.66 16.86
N GLY A 72 3.16 3.96 16.82
CA GLY A 72 3.80 4.71 17.90
C GLY A 72 5.05 5.48 17.46
N ASP A 73 5.46 5.32 16.20
CA ASP A 73 6.47 6.15 15.56
C ASP A 73 5.80 7.09 14.57
N ARG A 74 5.70 8.38 14.92
CA ARG A 74 5.11 9.41 14.04
C ARG A 74 5.83 9.51 12.70
N ARG A 75 7.09 9.09 12.59
CA ARG A 75 7.80 9.10 11.30
C ARG A 75 7.14 8.21 10.25
N LYS A 76 6.38 7.19 10.66
CA LYS A 76 5.66 6.30 9.74
C LYS A 76 4.34 6.86 9.22
N GLY A 77 3.81 7.95 9.80
CA GLY A 77 2.67 8.68 9.25
C GLY A 77 1.31 7.98 9.38
N PHE A 78 1.17 6.99 10.26
CA PHE A 78 -0.11 6.30 10.45
C PHE A 78 -1.21 7.24 10.97
N ASP A 79 -0.84 8.28 11.73
CA ASP A 79 -1.75 9.32 12.19
C ASP A 79 -2.37 10.11 11.03
N THR A 80 -1.55 10.51 10.04
CA THR A 80 -2.06 11.16 8.81
C THR A 80 -2.94 10.22 8.02
N LEU A 81 -2.53 8.95 7.85
CA LEU A 81 -3.33 7.95 7.17
C LEU A 81 -4.68 7.72 7.85
N PHE A 82 -4.70 7.62 9.18
CA PHE A 82 -5.93 7.42 9.93
C PHE A 82 -6.89 8.61 9.76
N ALA A 83 -6.36 9.84 9.79
CA ALA A 83 -7.16 11.04 9.52
C ALA A 83 -7.72 11.06 8.08
N ALA A 84 -6.89 10.73 7.08
CA ALA A 84 -7.34 10.61 5.69
C ALA A 84 -8.40 9.51 5.53
N TRP A 85 -8.24 8.37 6.21
CA TRP A 85 -9.18 7.25 6.15
C TRP A 85 -10.55 7.61 6.73
N LYS A 86 -10.59 8.45 7.77
CA LYS A 86 -11.85 9.00 8.29
C LYS A 86 -12.59 9.82 7.22
N ILE A 87 -11.89 10.75 6.57
CA ILE A 87 -12.45 11.59 5.49
C ILE A 87 -13.01 10.69 4.38
N LEU A 88 -12.24 9.70 3.94
CA LEU A 88 -12.64 8.73 2.93
C LEU A 88 -13.92 7.97 3.32
N CYS A 89 -14.00 7.47 4.55
CA CYS A 89 -15.17 6.72 5.01
C CYS A 89 -16.44 7.57 5.19
N GLU A 90 -16.32 8.90 5.24
CA GLU A 90 -17.48 9.81 5.22
C GLU A 90 -18.02 10.02 3.79
N HIS A 91 -17.22 9.74 2.74
CA HIS A 91 -17.68 9.89 1.37
C HIS A 91 -18.64 8.75 0.95
N PRO A 92 -19.82 9.07 0.38
CA PRO A 92 -20.91 8.12 0.10
C PRO A 92 -20.65 7.08 -1.02
N GLY A 93 -19.40 6.87 -1.42
CA GLY A 93 -18.99 5.85 -2.38
C GLY A 93 -17.71 5.10 -1.98
N TRP A 94 -17.20 5.33 -0.77
CA TRP A 94 -15.97 4.69 -0.32
C TRP A 94 -16.20 3.25 0.13
N ASP A 95 -15.70 2.30 -0.66
CA ASP A 95 -15.86 0.87 -0.43
C ASP A 95 -14.52 0.13 -0.40
N CYS A 96 -13.50 0.76 0.18
CA CYS A 96 -12.19 0.16 0.38
C CYS A 96 -11.87 0.02 1.87
N ASP A 97 -11.12 -1.02 2.22
CA ASP A 97 -10.70 -1.31 3.59
C ASP A 97 -9.18 -1.22 3.74
N LEU A 98 -8.72 -0.97 4.97
CA LEU A 98 -7.33 -0.75 5.30
C LEU A 98 -6.78 -1.89 6.16
N ALA A 99 -5.77 -2.60 5.68
CA ALA A 99 -4.95 -3.48 6.49
C ALA A 99 -3.76 -2.72 7.08
N VAL A 100 -3.56 -2.84 8.39
CA VAL A 100 -2.49 -2.19 9.13
C VAL A 100 -1.59 -3.28 9.72
N ALA A 101 -0.42 -3.47 9.12
CA ALA A 101 0.61 -4.38 9.61
C ALA A 101 1.71 -3.59 10.32
N GLY A 102 1.87 -3.88 11.61
CA GLY A 102 2.72 -3.11 12.49
C GLY A 102 2.52 -3.47 13.95
N SER A 103 3.59 -3.43 14.72
CA SER A 103 3.54 -3.44 16.18
C SER A 103 3.96 -2.08 16.73
N GLY A 104 3.72 -1.90 18.03
CA GLY A 104 4.17 -0.74 18.78
C GLY A 104 3.20 -0.44 19.91
N ALA A 105 3.66 0.40 20.85
CA ALA A 105 2.93 0.68 22.09
C ALA A 105 1.55 1.32 21.85
N GLU A 106 1.36 2.00 20.71
CA GLU A 106 0.09 2.67 20.40
C GLU A 106 -0.92 1.77 19.66
N LEU A 107 -0.58 0.53 19.30
CA LEU A 107 -1.52 -0.36 18.60
C LEU A 107 -2.88 -0.48 19.33
N PRO A 108 -2.96 -0.70 20.66
CA PRO A 108 -4.24 -0.73 21.37
C PRO A 108 -5.02 0.60 21.26
N VAL A 109 -4.32 1.73 21.35
CA VAL A 109 -4.91 3.08 21.25
C VAL A 109 -5.49 3.30 19.85
N TRP A 110 -4.79 2.87 18.80
CA TRP A 110 -5.29 2.99 17.43
C TRP A 110 -6.51 2.12 17.17
N ARG A 111 -6.57 0.91 17.75
CA ARG A 111 -7.77 0.05 17.70
C ARG A 111 -8.96 0.72 18.37
N GLU A 112 -8.77 1.27 19.57
CA GLU A 112 -9.83 1.99 20.29
C GLU A 112 -10.32 3.22 19.50
N ARG A 113 -9.40 4.03 18.97
CA ARG A 113 -9.74 5.19 18.12
C ARG A 113 -10.53 4.78 16.89
N ALA A 114 -10.17 3.68 16.24
CA ALA A 114 -10.92 3.16 15.10
C ALA A 114 -12.34 2.74 15.50
N GLN A 115 -12.52 2.09 16.65
CA GLN A 115 -13.85 1.72 17.15
C GLN A 115 -14.69 2.96 17.46
N LEU A 116 -14.15 3.93 18.19
CA LEU A 116 -14.85 5.18 18.52
C LEU A 116 -15.23 6.01 17.29
N ALA A 117 -14.43 5.92 16.22
CA ALA A 117 -14.71 6.57 14.95
C ALA A 117 -15.68 5.77 14.04
N GLY A 118 -16.19 4.61 14.49
CA GLY A 118 -17.04 3.73 13.66
C GLY A 118 -16.29 3.01 12.53
N LEU A 119 -14.95 3.02 12.56
CA LEU A 119 -14.06 2.42 11.56
C LEU A 119 -13.60 1.01 11.90
N GLY A 120 -14.08 0.42 12.99
CA GLY A 120 -13.66 -0.91 13.46
C GLY A 120 -13.85 -2.04 12.44
N GLN A 121 -14.77 -1.87 11.48
CA GLN A 121 -15.00 -2.81 10.37
C GLN A 121 -14.33 -2.39 9.05
N ARG A 122 -13.68 -1.23 9.01
CA ARG A 122 -12.99 -0.65 7.84
C ARG A 122 -11.46 -0.69 7.97
N ILE A 123 -10.94 -0.90 9.18
CA ILE A 123 -9.51 -0.98 9.46
C ILE A 123 -9.20 -2.28 10.19
N LEU A 124 -8.39 -3.14 9.56
CA LEU A 124 -7.89 -4.38 10.13
C LEU A 124 -6.48 -4.21 10.67
N PHE A 125 -6.35 -4.26 11.99
CA PHE A 125 -5.05 -4.23 12.67
C PHE A 125 -4.46 -5.63 12.82
N LEU A 126 -3.53 -5.99 11.93
CA LEU A 126 -2.90 -7.31 11.83
C LEU A 126 -1.80 -7.55 12.86
N GLY A 127 -1.32 -6.50 13.54
CA GLY A 127 -0.15 -6.60 14.41
C GLY A 127 1.15 -6.80 13.61
N PHE A 128 2.20 -7.29 14.27
CA PHE A 128 3.47 -7.59 13.60
C PHE A 128 3.30 -8.76 12.63
N ARG A 129 3.84 -8.61 11.41
CA ARG A 129 3.76 -9.61 10.34
C ARG A 129 5.16 -9.83 9.76
N GLN A 130 5.55 -11.09 9.60
CA GLN A 130 6.82 -11.47 8.95
C GLN A 130 6.63 -11.81 7.47
N ASP A 131 5.40 -12.06 7.05
CA ASP A 131 4.97 -12.41 5.69
C ASP A 131 4.36 -11.20 4.97
N VAL A 132 5.04 -10.04 5.06
CA VAL A 132 4.70 -8.83 4.30
C VAL A 132 4.50 -9.11 2.81
N PRO A 133 5.30 -9.97 2.14
CA PRO A 133 5.02 -10.36 0.75
C PRO A 133 3.61 -10.91 0.55
N ARG A 134 3.13 -11.82 1.41
CA ARG A 134 1.77 -12.37 1.32
C ARG A 134 0.72 -11.29 1.54
N LEU A 135 0.95 -10.37 2.48
CA LEU A 135 0.06 -9.22 2.68
C LEU A 135 -0.02 -8.33 1.43
N LEU A 136 1.13 -8.03 0.80
CA LEU A 136 1.17 -7.29 -0.45
C LEU A 136 0.46 -8.02 -1.59
N ALA A 137 0.53 -9.35 -1.64
CA ALA A 137 -0.22 -10.15 -2.63
C ALA A 137 -1.74 -9.99 -2.53
N ALA A 138 -2.26 -9.87 -1.30
CA ALA A 138 -3.68 -9.65 -1.09
C ALA A 138 -4.13 -8.20 -1.37
N SER A 139 -3.18 -7.26 -1.42
CA SER A 139 -3.43 -5.82 -1.50
C SER A 139 -3.67 -5.35 -2.93
N ASP A 140 -4.49 -4.30 -3.04
CA ASP A 140 -4.68 -3.54 -4.27
C ASP A 140 -3.74 -2.34 -4.35
N ALA A 141 -3.36 -1.77 -3.20
CA ALA A 141 -2.34 -0.74 -3.11
C ALA A 141 -1.62 -0.76 -1.75
N LEU A 142 -0.43 -0.19 -1.71
CA LEU A 142 0.27 0.18 -0.48
C LEU A 142 0.14 1.69 -0.26
N VAL A 143 0.01 2.13 0.99
CA VAL A 143 0.16 3.54 1.37
C VAL A 143 1.30 3.70 2.37
N HIS A 144 2.23 4.58 2.04
CA HIS A 144 3.44 4.85 2.82
C HIS A 144 3.62 6.38 2.99
N PRO A 145 2.82 7.01 3.86
CA PRO A 145 2.82 8.44 4.11
C PRO A 145 3.90 8.81 5.15
N ALA A 146 5.06 8.17 5.09
CA ALA A 146 6.12 8.39 6.07
C ALA A 146 6.68 9.81 5.99
N ARG A 147 6.81 10.47 7.14
CA ARG A 147 7.50 11.76 7.26
C ARG A 147 9.02 11.60 7.11
N TYR A 148 9.52 10.41 7.47
CA TYR A 148 10.92 10.04 7.29
C TYR A 148 11.05 8.55 6.99
N GLU A 149 11.72 8.24 5.89
CA GLU A 149 12.06 6.88 5.48
C GLU A 149 13.36 6.90 4.68
N ALA A 150 14.38 6.21 5.17
CA ALA A 150 15.71 6.23 4.57
C ALA A 150 15.71 5.59 3.17
N TYR A 151 14.92 4.54 2.98
CA TYR A 151 14.72 3.97 1.65
C TYR A 151 13.25 3.64 1.39
N GLY A 152 12.63 2.81 2.21
CA GLY A 152 11.24 2.36 1.97
C GLY A 152 11.20 1.01 1.27
N LEU A 153 11.84 0.00 1.88
CA LEU A 153 11.88 -1.36 1.36
C LEU A 153 10.47 -1.90 1.08
N GLY A 154 9.48 -1.68 1.96
CA GLY A 154 8.11 -2.15 1.72
C GLY A 154 7.46 -1.56 0.46
N VAL A 155 7.77 -0.30 0.12
CA VAL A 155 7.34 0.34 -1.14
C VAL A 155 8.02 -0.33 -2.32
N HIS A 156 9.34 -0.51 -2.24
CA HIS A 156 10.10 -1.18 -3.28
C HIS A 156 9.58 -2.60 -3.54
N GLU A 157 9.32 -3.37 -2.48
CA GLU A 157 8.70 -4.70 -2.57
C GLU A 157 7.34 -4.63 -3.25
N ALA A 158 6.46 -3.71 -2.85
CA ALA A 158 5.14 -3.54 -3.46
C ALA A 158 5.24 -3.28 -4.97
N LEU A 159 6.07 -2.32 -5.37
CA LEU A 159 6.27 -1.95 -6.77
C LEU A 159 6.80 -3.15 -7.58
N CYS A 160 7.82 -3.87 -7.09
CA CYS A 160 8.35 -5.06 -7.76
C CYS A 160 7.28 -6.14 -7.97
N ARG A 161 6.35 -6.27 -7.02
CA ARG A 161 5.21 -7.19 -7.10
C ARG A 161 4.06 -6.71 -7.99
N GLY A 162 4.18 -5.55 -8.61
CA GLY A 162 3.14 -4.96 -9.45
C GLY A 162 2.04 -4.24 -8.66
N ILE A 163 2.24 -4.01 -7.36
CA ILE A 163 1.29 -3.34 -6.48
C ILE A 163 1.61 -1.84 -6.46
N PRO A 164 0.67 -0.97 -6.86
CA PRO A 164 0.90 0.47 -6.78
C PRO A 164 1.03 0.92 -5.33
N ALA A 165 1.88 1.93 -5.10
CA ALA A 165 2.17 2.43 -3.77
C ALA A 165 2.02 3.95 -3.72
N LEU A 166 1.18 4.50 -2.84
CA LEU A 166 1.22 5.92 -2.52
C LEU A 166 2.39 6.18 -1.56
N VAL A 167 3.27 7.11 -1.88
CA VAL A 167 4.55 7.27 -1.18
C VAL A 167 4.88 8.72 -0.95
N SER A 168 5.28 9.10 0.26
CA SER A 168 5.82 10.44 0.52
C SER A 168 6.95 10.80 -0.45
N ALA A 169 6.86 11.99 -1.04
CA ALA A 169 7.88 12.51 -1.96
C ALA A 169 9.27 12.64 -1.31
N GLY A 170 9.34 12.74 0.03
CA GLY A 170 10.58 12.77 0.80
C GLY A 170 11.16 11.40 1.23
N ALA A 171 10.52 10.27 0.88
CA ALA A 171 11.07 8.95 1.15
C ALA A 171 12.18 8.61 0.14
N GLY A 172 13.25 7.92 0.55
CA GLY A 172 14.40 7.64 -0.34
C GLY A 172 14.03 6.92 -1.65
N VAL A 173 13.05 6.00 -1.62
CA VAL A 173 12.54 5.32 -2.82
C VAL A 173 11.86 6.27 -3.82
N ALA A 174 11.40 7.44 -3.38
CA ALA A 174 10.75 8.43 -4.23
C ALA A 174 11.72 9.01 -5.28
N GLU A 175 13.03 9.07 -4.99
CA GLU A 175 14.06 9.54 -5.93
C GLU A 175 14.15 8.70 -7.20
N ARG A 176 13.73 7.43 -7.11
CA ARG A 176 13.76 6.50 -8.24
C ARG A 176 12.39 6.20 -8.80
N TYR A 177 11.32 6.78 -8.22
CA TYR A 177 9.94 6.38 -8.40
C TYR A 177 9.51 6.21 -9.87
N PRO A 178 8.68 5.20 -10.22
CA PRO A 178 8.53 4.81 -11.62
C PRO A 178 7.88 5.92 -12.44
N ALA A 179 8.43 6.16 -13.64
CA ALA A 179 7.84 7.09 -14.58
C ALA A 179 6.39 6.69 -14.91
N GLY A 180 5.47 7.66 -14.85
CA GLY A 180 4.04 7.45 -15.03
C GLY A 180 3.25 7.15 -13.75
N LEU A 181 3.91 6.94 -12.61
CA LEU A 181 3.25 6.81 -11.30
C LEU A 181 3.34 8.07 -10.44
N GLU A 182 3.99 9.14 -10.88
CA GLU A 182 4.31 10.34 -10.08
C GLU A 182 3.09 10.94 -9.38
N SER A 183 1.89 10.76 -9.94
CA SER A 183 0.62 11.12 -9.31
C SER A 183 0.34 10.43 -7.96
N LEU A 184 1.02 9.32 -7.66
CA LEU A 184 0.92 8.57 -6.40
C LEU A 184 1.91 9.08 -5.35
N LEU A 185 2.78 10.03 -5.69
CA LEU A 185 3.64 10.67 -4.71
C LEU A 185 2.79 11.59 -3.82
N ILE A 186 2.97 11.45 -2.51
CA ILE A 186 2.33 12.25 -1.47
C ILE A 186 3.25 13.46 -1.24
N PRO A 187 2.85 14.68 -1.65
CA PRO A 187 3.71 15.86 -1.57
C PRO A 187 3.91 16.31 -0.12
N ASP A 188 2.86 16.21 0.69
CA ASP A 188 2.88 16.55 2.10
C ASP A 188 2.37 15.38 2.95
N PRO A 189 3.24 14.67 3.70
CA PRO A 189 2.83 13.57 4.58
C PRO A 189 2.11 14.04 5.85
N ASP A 190 1.94 15.35 6.06
CA ASP A 190 1.18 15.94 7.17
C ASP A 190 -0.23 16.44 6.76
N ASP A 191 -0.58 16.37 5.47
CA ASP A 191 -1.90 16.77 4.96
C ASP A 191 -2.80 15.55 4.68
N PRO A 192 -3.71 15.20 5.62
CA PRO A 192 -4.65 14.10 5.42
C PRO A 192 -5.71 14.38 4.34
N GLY A 193 -6.02 15.65 4.06
CA GLY A 193 -6.97 16.03 3.01
C GLY A 193 -6.39 15.74 1.64
N SER A 194 -5.16 16.21 1.39
CA SER A 194 -4.45 15.91 0.15
C SER A 194 -4.19 14.41 -0.04
N LEU A 195 -3.93 13.67 1.05
CA LEU A 195 -3.80 12.22 0.98
C LEU A 195 -5.11 11.53 0.58
N ALA A 196 -6.26 12.00 1.09
CA ALA A 196 -7.57 11.41 0.78
C ALA A 196 -8.02 11.64 -0.67
N GLU A 197 -7.54 12.69 -1.35
CA GLU A 197 -7.89 12.99 -2.74
C GLU A 197 -7.17 12.10 -3.78
N ARG A 198 -6.18 11.31 -3.36
CA ARG A 198 -5.34 10.48 -4.24
C ARG A 198 -5.86 9.05 -4.39
#